data_AF-A0A173UGU8-F1
#
_entry.id   AF-A0A173UGU8-F1
#
_cell.length_a   1.000
_cell.length_b   1.000
_cell.length_c   1.000
_cell.angle_alpha   90.00
_cell.angle_beta   90.00
_cell.angle_gamma   90.00
#
_symmetry.space_group_name_H-M   'P 1'
#
loop_
_entity.id
_entity.type
_entity.pdbx_description
1 polymer ?
#
loop_
_entity_poly.entity_id
_entity_poly.type
_entity_poly.pdbx_seq_one_letter_code
_entity_poly.pdbx_strand_id
1 'polypeptide(L)'
;MRKGLIFFLGVVTGCVLTIAVLFVIGITNSNTNESDITIAEQQTVFTTATKFEVFQVLGDGALANCEKKGYSTSLFTGPVVYIVTDGQNLFYDDQVIEVPKGKKAMQIGTFRYETKLGEKVVPVIKFQ
;
A
#
# COMPACT_ATOMS: atom_id res chain seq x y z
N MET A 1 -36.57 27.28 -39.51
CA MET A 1 -35.42 27.52 -38.60
C MET A 1 -35.53 26.84 -37.23
N ARG A 2 -36.73 26.66 -36.66
CA ARG A 2 -36.90 26.08 -35.29
C ARG A 2 -36.45 24.62 -35.13
N LYS A 3 -36.66 23.76 -36.15
CA LYS A 3 -36.33 22.33 -36.08
C LYS A 3 -34.82 22.05 -36.01
N GLY A 4 -34.02 22.82 -36.75
CA GLY A 4 -32.55 22.71 -36.70
C GLY A 4 -31.98 23.16 -35.36
N LEU A 5 -32.54 24.23 -34.77
CA LEU A 5 -32.10 24.73 -33.47
C LEU A 5 -32.34 23.71 -32.34
N ILE A 6 -33.49 23.02 -32.37
CA ILE A 6 -33.82 21.96 -31.40
C ILE A 6 -32.84 20.78 -31.53
N PHE A 7 -32.45 20.43 -32.75
CA PHE A 7 -31.47 19.38 -33.01
C PHE A 7 -30.09 19.74 -32.45
N PHE A 8 -29.58 20.94 -32.72
CA PHE A 8 -28.29 21.40 -32.19
C PHE A 8 -28.29 21.47 -30.66
N LEU A 9 -29.38 21.93 -30.05
CA LEU A 9 -29.51 21.99 -28.60
C LEU A 9 -29.44 20.58 -27.99
N GLY A 10 -30.13 19.61 -28.59
CA GLY A 10 -30.07 18.21 -28.17
C GLY A 10 -28.66 17.62 -28.25
N VAL A 11 -27.91 17.92 -29.31
CA VAL A 11 -26.50 17.47 -29.45
C VAL A 11 -25.62 18.07 -28.36
N VAL A 12 -25.73 19.37 -28.10
CA VAL A 12 -24.94 20.04 -27.05
C VAL A 12 -25.28 19.48 -25.67
N THR A 13 -26.57 19.32 -25.35
CA THR A 13 -27.00 18.72 -24.08
C THR A 13 -26.52 17.29 -23.93
N GLY A 14 -26.53 16.50 -25.00
CA GLY A 14 -25.99 15.14 -25.01
C GLY A 14 -24.50 15.10 -24.68
N CYS A 15 -23.68 15.94 -25.35
CA CYS A 15 -22.25 16.03 -25.07
C CYS A 15 -21.95 16.41 -23.62
N VAL A 16 -22.67 17.41 -23.09
CA VAL A 16 -22.51 17.86 -21.70
C VAL A 16 -22.86 16.75 -20.71
N LEU A 17 -23.96 16.02 -20.96
CA LEU A 17 -24.39 14.90 -20.12
C LEU A 17 -23.36 13.77 -20.15
N THR A 18 -22.80 13.44 -21.32
CA THR A 18 -21.75 12.42 -21.44
C THR A 18 -20.50 12.80 -20.65
N ILE A 19 -20.05 14.05 -20.73
CA ILE A 19 -18.90 14.54 -19.96
C ILE A 19 -19.18 14.45 -18.46
N ALA A 20 -20.38 14.83 -18.01
CA ALA A 20 -20.76 14.75 -16.61
C ALA A 20 -20.76 13.30 -16.09
N VAL A 21 -21.28 12.35 -16.86
CA VAL A 21 -21.27 10.93 -16.51
C VAL A 21 -19.84 10.39 -16.43
N LEU A 22 -18.99 10.72 -17.41
CA LEU A 22 -17.57 10.32 -17.39
C LEU A 22 -16.80 10.91 -16.21
N PHE A 23 -17.11 12.16 -15.82
CA PHE A 23 -16.50 12.81 -14.66
C PHE A 23 -16.90 12.13 -13.34
N VAL A 24 -18.18 11.77 -13.17
CA VAL A 24 -18.66 11.03 -11.99
C VAL A 24 -17.99 9.66 -11.91
N ILE A 25 -17.89 8.93 -13.03
CA ILE A 25 -17.18 7.64 -13.10
C ILE A 25 -15.70 7.82 -12.75
N GLY A 26 -15.06 8.89 -13.22
CA GLY A 26 -13.68 9.23 -12.88
C GLY A 26 -13.46 9.44 -11.38
N ILE A 27 -14.37 10.15 -10.71
CA ILE A 27 -14.32 10.36 -9.24
C ILE A 27 -14.57 9.05 -8.48
N THR A 28 -15.52 8.22 -8.91
CA THR A 28 -15.79 6.95 -8.22
C THR A 28 -14.66 5.94 -8.42
N ASN A 29 -13.95 6.01 -9.55
CA ASN A 29 -12.81 5.14 -9.84
C ASN A 29 -11.50 5.66 -9.25
N SER A 30 -11.43 6.92 -8.84
CA SER A 30 -10.39 7.35 -7.90
C SER A 30 -10.73 6.78 -6.54
N ASN A 31 -10.46 5.48 -6.36
CA ASN A 31 -10.25 4.88 -5.06
C ASN A 31 -9.17 5.73 -4.39
N THR A 32 -9.60 6.69 -3.58
CA THR A 32 -8.77 7.23 -2.52
C THR A 32 -8.38 6.00 -1.73
N ASN A 33 -7.11 5.62 -1.83
CA ASN A 33 -6.50 4.58 -1.02
C ASN A 33 -6.72 4.99 0.43
N GLU A 34 -7.84 4.59 1.02
CA GLU A 34 -7.96 4.46 2.46
C GLU A 34 -6.75 3.59 2.81
N SER A 35 -5.84 4.13 3.62
CA SER A 35 -4.63 3.40 3.94
C SER A 35 -5.06 2.03 4.48
N ASP A 36 -4.71 0.93 3.81
CA ASP A 36 -5.04 -0.43 4.24
C ASP A 36 -4.36 -0.83 5.57
N ILE A 37 -3.84 0.16 6.29
CA ILE A 37 -3.21 0.10 7.60
C ILE A 37 -4.29 0.32 8.67
N THR A 38 -4.51 -0.70 9.49
CA THR A 38 -5.23 -0.57 10.76
C THR A 38 -4.22 -0.35 11.89
N ILE A 39 -4.25 0.80 12.54
CA ILE A 39 -3.36 1.13 13.66
C ILE A 39 -3.81 0.42 14.94
N ALA A 40 -2.87 -0.19 15.65
CA ALA A 40 -3.13 -0.86 16.92
C ALA A 40 -3.30 0.16 18.06
N GLU A 41 -4.21 -0.12 19.01
CA GLU A 41 -4.39 0.69 20.22
C GLU A 41 -3.10 0.74 21.06
N GLN A 42 -2.37 -0.37 21.10
CA GLN A 42 -1.10 -0.50 21.80
C GLN A 42 -0.03 -1.01 20.84
N GLN A 43 1.04 -0.24 20.68
CA GLN A 43 2.22 -0.63 19.90
C GLN A 43 3.11 -1.56 20.72
N THR A 44 3.65 -2.60 20.07
CA THR A 44 4.50 -3.60 20.73
C THR A 44 5.85 -3.72 20.00
N VAL A 45 6.87 -4.20 20.71
CA VAL A 45 8.17 -4.47 20.07
C VAL A 45 8.00 -5.69 19.16
N PHE A 46 8.38 -5.55 17.90
CA PHE A 46 8.43 -6.65 16.95
C PHE A 46 9.74 -7.42 17.14
N THR A 47 9.67 -8.65 17.66
CA THR A 47 10.84 -9.45 18.05
C THR A 47 11.15 -10.60 17.10
N THR A 48 10.32 -10.82 16.07
CA THR A 48 10.45 -11.98 15.18
C THR A 48 11.71 -11.93 14.32
N ALA A 49 12.14 -10.74 13.87
CA ALA A 49 13.32 -10.56 13.05
C ALA A 49 13.94 -9.17 13.21
N THR A 50 15.23 -9.06 12.88
CA THR A 50 15.99 -7.80 12.86
C THR A 50 16.45 -7.41 11.46
N LYS A 51 16.24 -8.28 10.46
CA LYS A 51 16.55 -8.04 9.06
C LYS A 51 15.35 -8.42 8.20
N PHE A 52 15.15 -7.66 7.13
CA PHE A 52 13.99 -7.75 6.26
C PHE A 52 14.43 -7.57 4.82
N GLU A 53 14.06 -8.48 3.92
CA GLU A 53 14.30 -8.34 2.48
C GLU A 53 13.02 -7.86 1.82
N VAL A 54 13.07 -6.67 1.22
CA VAL A 54 11.97 -6.10 0.46
C VAL A 54 11.76 -6.95 -0.79
N PHE A 55 10.52 -7.39 -1.02
CA PHE A 55 10.17 -8.07 -2.28
C PHE A 55 9.15 -7.28 -3.10
N GLN A 56 8.56 -6.24 -2.52
CA GLN A 56 7.61 -5.39 -3.22
C GLN A 56 7.48 -4.02 -2.52
N VAL A 57 7.79 -2.95 -3.25
CA VAL A 57 7.48 -1.57 -2.83
C VAL A 57 6.02 -1.21 -3.13
N LEU A 58 5.31 -0.61 -2.17
CA LEU A 58 3.89 -0.28 -2.25
C LEU A 58 3.60 1.08 -1.59
N GLY A 59 3.15 2.06 -2.35
CA GLY A 59 2.74 3.37 -1.82
C GLY A 59 3.82 3.99 -0.93
N ASP A 60 3.47 4.27 0.33
CA ASP A 60 4.36 4.85 1.35
C ASP A 60 5.11 3.79 2.19
N GLY A 61 5.39 2.62 1.62
CA GLY A 61 6.07 1.55 2.34
C GLY A 61 6.50 0.40 1.46
N ALA A 62 6.84 -0.71 2.09
CA ALA A 62 7.31 -1.91 1.40
C ALA A 62 6.89 -3.19 2.13
N LEU A 63 6.51 -4.21 1.37
CA LEU A 63 6.39 -5.58 1.87
C LEU A 63 7.76 -6.23 1.89
N ALA A 64 8.09 -6.86 3.02
CA ALA A 64 9.38 -7.50 3.21
C ALA A 64 9.24 -8.84 3.93
N ASN A 65 10.07 -9.80 3.53
CA ASN A 65 10.21 -11.08 4.22
C ASN A 65 11.15 -10.94 5.41
N CYS A 66 10.73 -11.45 6.57
CA CYS A 66 11.61 -11.54 7.73
C CYS A 66 12.73 -12.54 7.50
N GLU A 67 13.92 -12.20 7.98
CA GLU A 67 15.01 -13.16 8.11
C GLU A 67 14.62 -14.29 9.06
N LYS A 68 14.74 -15.53 8.60
CA LYS A 68 14.60 -16.74 9.40
C LYS A 68 15.97 -17.42 9.52
N LYS A 69 16.50 -17.42 10.74
CA LYS A 69 17.78 -18.06 11.06
C LYS A 69 17.59 -19.56 11.17
N GLY A 70 18.27 -20.31 10.29
CA GLY A 70 18.43 -21.76 10.39
C GLY A 70 19.72 -22.14 11.11
N TYR A 71 20.02 -23.45 11.12
CA TYR A 71 21.20 -23.99 11.83
C TYR A 71 22.54 -23.55 11.23
N SER A 72 22.59 -23.31 9.91
CA SER A 72 23.82 -22.94 9.19
C SER A 72 23.62 -21.88 8.10
N THR A 73 22.37 -21.45 7.88
CA THR A 73 22.04 -20.45 6.86
C THR A 73 20.95 -19.52 7.34
N SER A 74 20.93 -18.31 6.80
CA SER A 74 19.89 -17.32 7.02
C SER A 74 19.14 -17.10 5.71
N LEU A 75 17.81 -17.23 5.75
CA LEU A 75 16.95 -17.10 4.56
C LEU A 75 15.81 -16.14 4.86
N PHE A 76 15.43 -15.32 3.88
CA PHE A 76 14.27 -14.43 3.97
C PHE A 76 12.97 -15.17 3.63
N THR A 77 12.65 -16.17 4.45
CA THR A 77 11.45 -17.02 4.34
C THR A 77 10.57 -16.94 5.60
N GLY A 78 10.85 -15.98 6.48
CA GLY A 78 10.04 -15.69 7.65
C GLY A 78 8.71 -15.01 7.30
N PRO A 79 7.94 -14.61 8.31
CA PRO A 79 6.70 -13.87 8.11
C PRO A 79 6.91 -12.60 7.26
N VAL A 80 5.89 -12.26 6.47
CA VAL A 80 5.86 -10.99 5.73
C VAL A 80 5.45 -9.87 6.69
N VAL A 81 6.08 -8.71 6.54
CA VAL A 81 5.72 -7.46 7.22
C VAL A 81 5.58 -6.33 6.22
N TYR A 82 4.83 -5.30 6.58
CA TYR A 82 4.80 -4.03 5.86
C TYR A 82 5.62 -2.98 6.63
N ILE A 83 6.67 -2.46 6.01
CA ILE A 83 7.56 -1.46 6.59
C ILE A 83 7.10 -0.09 6.12
N VAL A 84 6.66 0.76 7.05
CA VAL A 84 6.28 2.14 6.72
C VAL A 84 7.52 3.00 6.49
N THR A 85 7.48 3.85 5.46
CA THR A 85 8.51 4.87 5.26
C THR A 85 8.35 6.01 6.26
N ASP A 86 9.46 6.67 6.60
CA ASP A 86 9.49 7.97 7.29
C ASP A 86 9.61 9.14 6.31
N GLY A 87 9.46 8.87 5.00
CA GLY A 87 9.56 9.83 3.91
C GLY A 87 11.00 10.15 3.49
N GLN A 88 12.00 9.67 4.24
CA GLN A 88 13.43 9.84 3.91
C GLN A 88 14.02 8.57 3.30
N ASN A 89 13.50 7.41 3.69
CA ASN A 89 13.96 6.13 3.17
C ASN A 89 13.28 5.79 1.84
N LEU A 90 14.11 5.64 0.81
CA LEU A 90 13.71 5.11 -0.49
C LEU A 90 13.84 3.59 -0.47
N PHE A 91 12.69 2.90 -0.55
CA PHE A 91 12.67 1.45 -0.70
C PHE A 91 12.84 1.04 -2.16
N TYR A 92 13.50 -0.10 -2.38
CA TYR A 92 13.58 -0.77 -3.68
C TYR A 92 13.51 -2.29 -3.47
N ASP A 93 13.11 -3.01 -4.51
CA ASP A 93 12.99 -4.47 -4.46
C ASP A 93 14.37 -5.13 -4.22
N ASP A 94 14.37 -6.27 -3.53
CA ASP A 94 15.53 -7.03 -3.05
C ASP A 94 16.43 -6.27 -2.05
N GLN A 95 16.00 -5.11 -1.55
CA GLN A 95 16.72 -4.38 -0.53
C GLN A 95 16.68 -5.13 0.81
N VAL A 96 17.85 -5.38 1.40
CA VAL A 96 17.95 -5.86 2.78
C VAL A 96 18.00 -4.67 3.74
N ILE A 97 17.01 -4.57 4.60
CA ILE A 97 16.87 -3.56 5.65
C ILE A 97 17.20 -4.21 7.00
N GLU A 98 18.14 -3.64 7.72
CA GLU A 98 18.41 -4.00 9.12
C GLU A 98 17.80 -2.95 10.05
N VAL A 99 17.34 -3.38 11.23
CA VAL A 99 16.90 -2.43 12.27
C VAL A 99 18.03 -1.45 12.57
N PRO A 100 17.82 -0.13 12.38
CA PRO A 100 18.89 0.86 12.60
C PRO A 100 19.45 0.80 14.01
N LYS A 101 20.76 1.04 14.16
CA LYS A 101 21.42 1.06 15.47
C LYS A 101 20.72 2.04 16.41
N GLY A 102 20.40 1.59 17.61
CA GLY A 102 19.73 2.39 18.64
C GLY A 102 18.21 2.50 18.49
N LYS A 103 17.62 1.95 17.42
CA LYS A 103 16.16 1.85 17.23
C LYS A 103 15.66 0.43 17.50
N LYS A 104 14.35 0.29 17.61
CA LYS A 104 13.61 -0.98 17.67
C LYS A 104 12.62 -1.05 16.53
N ALA A 105 12.39 -2.26 16.02
CA ALA A 105 11.21 -2.52 15.19
C ALA A 105 9.99 -2.57 16.10
N MET A 106 9.01 -1.71 15.83
CA MET A 106 7.77 -1.63 16.58
C MET A 106 6.62 -2.02 15.68
N GLN A 107 5.83 -3.01 16.09
CA GLN A 107 4.57 -3.33 15.46
C GLN A 107 3.54 -2.29 15.87
N ILE A 108 3.06 -1.53 14.89
CA ILE A 108 2.14 -0.40 15.11
C ILE A 108 0.73 -0.65 14.58
N GLY A 109 0.51 -1.81 13.96
CA GLY A 109 -0.77 -2.13 13.31
C GLY A 109 -0.65 -3.34 12.40
N THR A 110 -1.61 -3.43 11.48
CA THR A 110 -1.65 -4.43 10.41
C THR A 110 -1.96 -3.79 9.07
N PHE A 111 -1.37 -4.32 7.99
CA PHE A 111 -1.60 -3.89 6.62
C PHE A 111 -2.30 -5.02 5.86
N ARG A 112 -3.39 -4.69 5.18
CA ARG A 112 -4.15 -5.60 4.33
C ARG A 112 -3.76 -5.38 2.87
N TYR A 113 -3.60 -6.44 2.09
CA TYR A 113 -3.34 -6.33 0.65
C TYR A 113 -3.86 -7.55 -0.11
N GLU A 114 -4.26 -7.34 -1.35
CA GLU A 114 -4.71 -8.41 -2.23
C GLU A 114 -3.54 -9.15 -2.88
N THR A 115 -3.67 -10.47 -2.99
CA THR A 115 -2.79 -11.31 -3.82
C THR A 115 -3.62 -12.15 -4.77
N LYS A 116 -2.98 -12.78 -5.77
CA LYS A 116 -3.65 -13.73 -6.67
C LYS A 116 -4.33 -14.90 -5.94
N LEU A 117 -3.91 -15.21 -4.72
CA LEU A 117 -4.45 -16.29 -3.89
C LEU A 117 -5.48 -15.81 -2.87
N GLY A 118 -5.85 -14.53 -2.92
CA GLY A 118 -6.75 -13.88 -1.97
C GLY A 118 -6.04 -12.82 -1.13
N GLU A 119 -6.81 -12.22 -0.25
CA GLU A 119 -6.37 -11.16 0.64
C GLU A 119 -5.42 -11.68 1.73
N LYS A 120 -4.43 -10.87 2.08
CA LYS A 120 -3.49 -11.12 3.17
C LYS A 120 -3.47 -9.95 4.14
N VAL A 121 -3.19 -10.27 5.40
CA VAL A 121 -2.99 -9.29 6.47
C VAL A 121 -1.65 -9.55 7.12
N VAL A 122 -0.81 -8.51 7.22
CA VAL A 122 0.56 -8.60 7.74
C VAL A 122 0.82 -7.52 8.80
N PRO A 123 1.78 -7.73 9.73
CA PRO A 123 2.14 -6.70 10.69
C PRO A 123 2.71 -5.46 9.99
N VAL A 124 2.33 -4.27 10.47
CA VAL A 124 2.97 -3.01 10.09
C VAL A 124 4.07 -2.73 11.10
N ILE A 125 5.30 -2.54 10.60
CA ILE A 125 6.46 -2.23 11.43
C ILE A 125 7.02 -0.84 11.14
N LYS A 126 7.44 -0.15 12.20
CA LYS A 126 8.15 1.13 12.16
C LYS A 126 9.41 1.06 13.01
N PHE A 127 10.50 1.66 12.54
CA PHE A 127 11.74 1.77 13.34
C PHE A 127 11.72 3.05 14.19
N GLN A 128 11.73 2.90 15.51
CA GLN A 128 11.77 4.02 16.47
C GLN A 128 12.61 3.70 17.71
#